data_AF-W6Z7U1-F1
#
_entry.id   AF-W6Z7U1-F1
#
_cell.length_a   1.000
_cell.length_b   1.000
_cell.length_c   1.000
_cell.angle_alpha   90.00
_cell.angle_beta   90.00
_cell.angle_gamma   90.00
#
_symmetry.space_group_name_H-M   'P 1'
#
loop_
_entity.id
_entity.type
_entity.pdbx_description
1 polymer ?
#
loop_
_entity_poly.entity_id
_entity_poly.type
_entity_poly.pdbx_seq_one_letter_code
_entity_poly.pdbx_strand_id
1 'polypeptide(L)'
;MSGDPRPHQDIRYVSVLQGSRAYIGTFSNCDFGNTEESQNASKQAAIACRSALFLTDPHVDRESVISAKGTRVAGTCEWITHNETYRAWLDSDGDGNGGDSKDNNTRLLWITGGPGKGKTMMSIFLTEELEEYTAYKDNTDLVFFFCSAEDKRRNTATAVLRGLVHQMITKRPQLVKHALPYFETPERTQQTLLSFETLWLIFSKLIADTKLGTMFCVLDGLDECEESTLKVLLPRLISLLTIENSPSTKGTFKLAIVSRDLLRLRGCTMRVRLDPDNDEKVASDIELFVSTRVQELSKIEDFNEDFRASVQTALLQRAEGTFLWVGFAMYELSQKRTCSEIWEALENLPSGLPAIYSRMLLQVPARQREQSQAILRWVTVAARPLQLQELVAAVGIQGTRMTVEQAARDAVARCRPLLKIQKQEVSLVH
;
A
#
# COMPACT_ATOMS: atom_id res chain seq x y z
N MET A 1 -26.60 -47.40 43.27
CA MET A 1 -26.31 -46.87 44.63
C MET A 1 -24.82 -46.56 44.62
N SER A 2 -24.32 -45.34 44.78
CA SER A 2 -24.76 -44.19 45.57
C SER A 2 -24.46 -42.90 44.81
N GLY A 3 -25.46 -42.04 44.64
CA GLY A 3 -25.25 -40.65 44.22
C GLY A 3 -24.66 -39.86 45.39
N ASP A 4 -23.65 -39.06 45.09
CA ASP A 4 -23.02 -38.14 46.03
C ASP A 4 -24.01 -36.98 46.33
N PRO A 5 -24.32 -36.65 47.59
CA PRO A 5 -25.26 -35.59 47.90
C PRO A 5 -24.61 -34.23 47.66
N ARG A 6 -25.18 -33.44 46.74
CA ARG A 6 -24.83 -32.01 46.63
C ARG A 6 -25.14 -31.33 47.96
N PRO A 7 -24.26 -30.47 48.49
CA PRO A 7 -24.51 -29.80 49.76
C PRO A 7 -25.70 -28.85 49.63
N HIS A 8 -26.59 -28.89 50.63
CA HIS A 8 -27.73 -27.98 50.76
C HIS A 8 -27.25 -26.53 50.79
N GLN A 9 -27.75 -25.71 49.88
CA GLN A 9 -27.56 -24.26 49.88
C GLN A 9 -28.69 -23.63 50.70
N ASP A 10 -28.36 -23.05 51.86
CA ASP A 10 -29.31 -22.32 52.71
C ASP A 10 -29.32 -20.84 52.28
N ILE A 11 -30.10 -20.52 51.25
CA ILE A 11 -30.33 -19.13 50.83
C ILE A 11 -31.49 -18.58 51.66
N ARG A 12 -31.17 -17.78 52.68
CA ARG A 12 -32.19 -17.07 53.46
C ARG A 12 -32.26 -15.61 53.05
N TYR A 13 -33.46 -15.21 52.63
CA TYR A 13 -33.94 -13.89 52.26
C TYR A 13 -33.53 -13.32 50.89
N VAL A 14 -34.57 -12.92 50.16
CA VAL A 14 -34.52 -12.10 48.94
C VAL A 14 -35.10 -10.74 49.31
N SER A 15 -34.31 -9.67 49.24
CA SER A 15 -34.89 -8.32 49.16
C SER A 15 -34.72 -7.82 47.73
N VAL A 16 -35.82 -7.30 47.17
CA VAL A 16 -35.86 -6.71 45.83
C VAL A 16 -36.13 -5.23 46.01
N LEU A 17 -35.16 -4.39 45.67
CA LEU A 17 -35.37 -2.97 45.43
C LEU A 17 -34.72 -2.62 44.08
N GLN A 18 -35.55 -2.09 43.16
CA GLN A 18 -35.14 -1.53 41.87
C GLN A 18 -34.26 -2.44 40.99
N GLY A 19 -34.74 -3.65 40.70
CA GLY A 19 -34.22 -4.47 39.59
C GLY A 19 -32.85 -5.13 39.81
N SER A 20 -32.20 -4.90 40.96
CA SER A 20 -30.95 -5.56 41.34
C SER A 20 -31.24 -6.59 42.44
N ARG A 21 -30.76 -7.83 42.26
CA ARG A 21 -30.83 -8.88 43.30
C ARG A 21 -29.50 -8.90 44.06
N ALA A 22 -29.54 -8.62 45.36
CA ALA A 22 -28.41 -8.81 46.25
C ALA A 22 -28.58 -10.13 47.02
N TYR A 23 -27.53 -10.95 47.05
CA TYR A 23 -27.47 -12.17 47.85
C TYR A 23 -26.41 -11.99 48.94
N ILE A 24 -26.78 -12.24 50.19
CA ILE A 24 -25.86 -12.23 51.34
C ILE A 24 -25.77 -13.67 51.86
N GLY A 25 -24.58 -14.25 51.82
CA GLY A 25 -24.30 -15.60 52.32
C GLY A 25 -22.81 -15.82 52.52
N THR A 26 -22.43 -16.85 53.28
CA THR A 26 -21.02 -17.22 53.50
C THR A 26 -20.44 -17.84 52.23
N PHE A 27 -19.51 -17.12 51.60
CA PHE A 27 -18.85 -17.52 50.36
C PHE A 27 -17.85 -18.66 50.60
N SER A 28 -18.31 -19.88 50.44
CA SER A 28 -17.44 -21.01 50.10
C SER A 28 -18.13 -21.78 48.97
N ASN A 29 -17.59 -21.65 47.76
CA ASN A 29 -18.02 -22.26 46.50
C ASN A 29 -19.37 -21.78 45.90
N CYS A 30 -19.43 -20.49 45.54
CA CYS A 30 -20.34 -20.04 44.49
C CYS A 30 -19.65 -20.23 43.12
N ASP A 31 -20.10 -21.21 42.34
CA ASP A 31 -19.67 -21.37 40.96
C ASP A 31 -20.54 -20.47 40.08
N PHE A 32 -19.99 -19.31 39.68
CA PHE A 32 -20.62 -18.44 38.69
C PHE A 32 -20.38 -19.09 37.32
N GLY A 33 -21.44 -19.62 36.71
CA GLY A 33 -21.37 -20.48 35.52
C GLY A 33 -20.29 -20.14 34.48
N ASN A 34 -19.51 -21.18 34.13
CA ASN A 34 -18.65 -21.35 32.95
C ASN A 34 -17.98 -20.07 32.40
N THR A 35 -17.03 -19.51 33.16
CA THR A 35 -16.06 -18.52 32.66
C THR A 35 -15.30 -19.00 31.43
N GLU A 36 -15.05 -20.30 31.28
CA GLU A 36 -14.36 -20.88 30.12
C GLU A 36 -15.19 -20.84 28.83
N GLU A 37 -16.50 -21.12 28.89
CA GLU A 37 -17.39 -21.06 27.71
C GLU A 37 -17.57 -19.62 27.21
N SER A 38 -17.69 -18.66 28.13
CA SER A 38 -17.81 -17.23 27.79
C SER A 38 -16.52 -16.67 27.18
N GLN A 39 -15.35 -17.05 27.71
CA GLN A 39 -14.06 -16.66 27.15
C GLN A 39 -13.81 -17.29 25.76
N ASN A 40 -14.18 -18.56 25.59
CA ASN A 40 -14.09 -19.24 24.29
C ASN A 40 -15.02 -18.61 23.25
N ALA A 41 -16.25 -18.25 23.61
CA ALA A 41 -17.17 -17.56 22.71
C ALA A 41 -16.65 -16.18 22.28
N SER A 42 -16.09 -15.40 23.21
CA SER A 42 -15.48 -14.09 22.91
C SER A 42 -14.28 -14.21 21.97
N LYS A 43 -13.41 -15.19 22.20
CA LYS A 43 -12.25 -15.48 21.34
C LYS A 43 -12.69 -15.89 19.94
N GLN A 44 -13.73 -16.72 19.82
CA GLN A 44 -14.27 -17.15 18.53
C GLN A 44 -14.88 -15.97 17.75
N ALA A 45 -15.62 -15.09 18.42
CA ALA A 45 -16.17 -13.88 17.80
C ALA A 45 -15.06 -12.93 17.31
N ALA A 46 -13.97 -12.78 18.07
CA ALA A 46 -12.81 -12.00 17.66
C ALA A 46 -12.13 -12.58 16.41
N ILE A 47 -11.98 -13.91 16.33
CA ILE A 47 -11.45 -14.59 15.15
C ILE A 47 -12.37 -14.35 13.94
N ALA A 48 -13.68 -14.54 14.10
CA ALA A 48 -14.65 -14.33 13.03
C ALA A 48 -14.65 -12.88 12.50
N CYS A 49 -14.61 -11.90 13.41
CA CYS A 49 -14.50 -10.48 13.05
C CYS A 49 -13.23 -10.20 12.24
N ARG A 50 -12.08 -10.69 12.69
CA ARG A 50 -10.81 -10.54 11.96
C ARG A 50 -10.88 -11.22 10.58
N SER A 51 -11.37 -12.46 10.52
CA SER A 51 -11.54 -13.19 9.26
C SER A 51 -12.47 -12.46 8.28
N ALA A 52 -13.53 -11.82 8.75
CA ALA A 52 -14.44 -11.03 7.91
C ALA A 52 -13.80 -9.75 7.36
N LEU A 53 -12.94 -9.10 8.15
CA LEU A 53 -12.23 -7.88 7.75
C LEU A 53 -11.12 -8.14 6.72
N PHE A 54 -10.54 -9.35 6.72
CA PHE A 54 -9.45 -9.74 5.82
C PHE A 54 -9.82 -9.54 4.34
N LEU A 55 -8.91 -8.92 3.59
CA LEU A 55 -9.05 -8.66 2.15
C LEU A 55 -7.87 -9.28 1.40
N THR A 56 -6.67 -8.88 1.81
CA THR A 56 -5.38 -9.30 1.30
C THR A 56 -4.38 -9.34 2.44
N ASP A 57 -3.27 -10.06 2.24
CA ASP A 57 -2.14 -10.03 3.17
C ASP A 57 -1.19 -8.89 2.74
N PRO A 58 -0.91 -7.91 3.61
CA PRO A 58 -0.12 -6.73 3.24
C PRO A 58 1.33 -7.08 2.90
N HIS A 59 1.93 -8.10 3.53
CA HIS A 59 3.29 -8.53 3.20
C HIS A 59 3.33 -9.21 1.82
N VAL A 60 2.33 -10.07 1.52
CA VAL A 60 2.20 -10.65 0.17
C VAL A 60 1.94 -9.57 -0.88
N ASP A 61 1.17 -8.53 -0.54
CA ASP A 61 0.93 -7.39 -1.41
C ASP A 61 2.24 -6.63 -1.70
N ARG A 62 3.08 -6.39 -0.69
CA ARG A 62 4.42 -5.78 -0.85
C ARG A 62 5.33 -6.64 -1.73
N GLU A 63 5.42 -7.94 -1.48
CA GLU A 63 6.20 -8.87 -2.30
C GLU A 63 5.71 -8.93 -3.75
N SER A 64 4.40 -8.84 -3.95
CA SER A 64 3.80 -8.79 -5.29
C SER A 64 4.20 -7.51 -6.04
N VAL A 65 4.27 -6.37 -5.33
CA VAL A 65 4.74 -5.10 -5.90
C VAL A 65 6.23 -5.18 -6.25
N ILE A 66 7.06 -5.73 -5.36
CA ILE A 66 8.49 -5.96 -5.60
C ILE A 66 8.69 -6.86 -6.82
N SER A 67 7.96 -7.98 -6.89
CA SER A 67 8.03 -8.91 -8.02
C SER A 67 7.61 -8.27 -9.35
N ALA A 68 6.65 -7.34 -9.32
CA ALA A 68 6.16 -6.67 -10.52
C ALA A 68 7.04 -5.52 -10.99
N LYS A 69 7.65 -4.75 -10.08
CA LYS A 69 8.43 -3.54 -10.38
C LYS A 69 9.95 -3.74 -10.31
N GLY A 70 10.39 -4.87 -9.77
CA GLY A 70 11.78 -5.19 -9.47
C GLY A 70 12.17 -4.86 -8.04
N THR A 71 13.25 -5.47 -7.56
CA THR A 71 13.82 -5.19 -6.23
C THR A 71 14.41 -3.79 -6.18
N ARG A 72 14.26 -3.13 -5.03
CA ARG A 72 14.95 -1.86 -4.75
C ARG A 72 16.46 -2.08 -4.82
N VAL A 73 17.16 -1.17 -5.49
CA VAL A 73 18.63 -1.17 -5.51
C VAL A 73 19.13 -0.70 -4.14
N ALA A 74 19.98 -1.50 -3.50
CA ALA A 74 20.60 -1.15 -2.21
C ALA A 74 21.29 0.22 -2.30
N GLY A 75 21.22 1.04 -1.25
CA GLY A 75 21.69 2.43 -1.28
C GLY A 75 20.63 3.45 -1.72
N THR A 76 19.58 3.05 -2.45
CA THR A 76 18.55 4.00 -2.89
C THR A 76 17.50 4.27 -1.81
N CYS A 77 16.91 5.47 -1.82
CA CYS A 77 15.91 5.98 -0.88
C CYS A 77 16.43 6.29 0.55
N GLU A 78 17.66 5.88 0.89
CA GLU A 78 18.24 6.04 2.24
C GLU A 78 18.32 7.49 2.71
N TRP A 79 18.40 8.44 1.77
CA TRP A 79 18.42 9.87 2.08
C TRP A 79 17.17 10.35 2.84
N ILE A 80 16.03 9.65 2.74
CA ILE A 80 14.80 10.03 3.44
C ILE A 80 14.98 9.95 4.96
N THR A 81 15.80 9.01 5.45
CA THR A 81 16.10 8.87 6.88
C THR A 81 16.85 10.09 7.41
N HIS A 82 17.44 10.89 6.50
CA HIS A 82 18.16 12.13 6.79
C HIS A 82 17.32 13.39 6.57
N ASN A 83 16.13 13.26 5.98
CA ASN A 83 15.27 14.39 5.69
C ASN A 83 14.64 14.95 6.99
N GLU A 84 14.76 16.26 7.20
CA GLU A 84 14.30 16.93 8.42
C GLU A 84 12.78 16.80 8.63
N THR A 85 11.99 16.86 7.55
CA THR A 85 10.53 16.72 7.63
C THR A 85 10.13 15.28 7.99
N TYR A 86 10.81 14.27 7.42
CA TYR A 86 10.60 12.88 7.79
C TYR A 86 10.99 12.62 9.25
N ARG A 87 12.15 13.11 9.70
CA ARG A 87 12.61 12.98 11.09
C ARG A 87 11.67 13.66 12.07
N ALA A 88 11.24 14.88 11.80
CA ALA A 88 10.27 15.57 12.64
C ALA A 88 8.94 14.80 12.75
N TRP A 89 8.49 14.14 11.68
CA TRP A 89 7.33 13.24 11.75
C TRP A 89 7.63 11.98 12.57
N LEU A 90 8.79 11.34 12.36
CA LEU A 90 9.21 10.12 13.06
C LEU A 90 9.32 10.35 14.58
N ASP A 91 9.93 11.47 14.97
CA ASP A 91 10.28 11.83 16.34
C ASP A 91 9.21 12.68 17.04
N SER A 92 8.10 13.02 16.36
CA SER A 92 6.96 13.70 16.99
C SER A 92 6.36 12.84 18.11
N ASP A 93 6.92 12.92 19.31
CA ASP A 93 6.31 12.31 20.48
C ASP A 93 5.03 13.09 20.77
N GLY A 94 3.92 12.37 21.00
CA GLY A 94 2.64 12.98 21.38
C GLY A 94 2.67 13.70 22.74
N ASP A 95 3.83 13.71 23.39
CA ASP A 95 4.10 14.37 24.66
C ASP A 95 4.59 15.80 24.38
N GLY A 96 3.71 16.78 24.58
CA GLY A 96 3.94 18.21 24.40
C GLY A 96 4.94 18.86 25.37
N ASN A 97 6.07 18.20 25.65
CA ASN A 97 7.14 18.74 26.49
C ASN A 97 8.34 19.32 25.69
N GLY A 98 8.25 19.37 24.35
CA GLY A 98 9.18 20.13 23.50
C GLY A 98 8.62 21.52 23.19
N GLY A 99 9.35 22.58 23.57
CA GLY A 99 8.85 23.96 23.67
C GLY A 99 8.29 24.62 22.40
N ASP A 100 7.38 25.59 22.65
CA ASP A 100 6.95 26.78 21.89
C ASP A 100 6.85 26.75 20.36
N SER A 101 6.95 25.60 19.71
CA SER A 101 6.83 25.45 18.26
C SER A 101 5.41 25.03 17.90
N LYS A 102 4.50 26.00 17.93
CA LYS A 102 3.05 25.87 17.65
C LYS A 102 2.66 25.29 16.27
N ASP A 103 3.63 25.05 15.39
CA ASP A 103 3.38 24.80 13.96
C ASP A 103 3.66 23.36 13.50
N ASN A 104 4.16 22.44 14.35
CA ASN A 104 4.74 21.17 13.86
C ASN A 104 4.13 19.87 14.43
N ASN A 105 2.97 19.91 15.09
CA ASN A 105 2.34 18.74 15.71
C ASN A 105 1.47 17.90 14.75
N THR A 106 1.94 17.67 13.52
CA THR A 106 1.18 16.90 12.54
C THR A 106 1.63 15.45 12.50
N ARG A 107 0.73 14.53 12.84
CA ARG A 107 0.96 13.07 12.74
C ARG A 107 0.83 12.52 11.31
N LEU A 108 0.69 13.41 10.33
CA LEU A 108 0.43 13.10 8.92
C LEU A 108 1.59 13.61 8.03
N LEU A 109 2.41 12.68 7.56
CA LEU A 109 3.43 12.91 6.57
C LEU A 109 2.89 12.60 5.18
N TRP A 110 3.19 13.47 4.22
CA TRP A 110 2.87 13.24 2.81
C TRP A 110 4.13 13.30 1.96
N ILE A 111 4.47 12.18 1.34
CA ILE A 111 5.55 12.04 0.37
C ILE A 111 4.94 12.04 -1.02
N THR A 112 5.36 12.96 -1.86
CA THR A 112 4.79 13.17 -3.19
C THR A 112 5.86 13.27 -4.26
N GLY A 113 5.51 12.87 -5.46
CA GLY A 113 6.35 13.10 -6.63
C GLY A 113 5.66 12.75 -7.95
N GLY A 114 6.26 13.22 -9.04
CA GLY A 114 5.84 12.97 -10.42
C GLY A 114 5.87 11.48 -10.81
N PRO A 115 5.34 11.15 -12.01
CA PRO A 115 5.38 9.79 -12.52
C PRO A 115 6.82 9.29 -12.66
N GLY A 116 7.06 8.03 -12.30
CA GLY A 116 8.38 7.40 -12.44
C GLY A 116 9.47 7.92 -11.49
N LYS A 117 9.13 8.71 -10.45
CA LYS A 117 10.07 9.26 -9.45
C LYS A 117 10.42 8.30 -8.29
N GLY A 118 10.03 7.04 -8.35
CA GLY A 118 10.40 6.04 -7.34
C GLY A 118 9.51 5.98 -6.09
N LYS A 119 8.35 6.64 -6.07
CA LYS A 119 7.39 6.64 -4.93
C LYS A 119 7.12 5.26 -4.32
N THR A 120 6.74 4.27 -5.13
CA THR A 120 6.47 2.91 -4.62
C THR A 120 7.71 2.26 -4.02
N MET A 121 8.90 2.50 -4.57
CA MET A 121 10.16 2.02 -3.98
C MET A 121 10.48 2.73 -2.66
N MET A 122 10.17 4.02 -2.56
CA MET A 122 10.23 4.77 -1.31
C MET A 122 9.27 4.18 -0.26
N SER A 123 8.05 3.80 -0.64
CA SER A 123 7.10 3.15 0.28
C SER A 123 7.60 1.79 0.75
N ILE A 124 8.18 0.98 -0.14
CA ILE A 124 8.80 -0.30 0.23
C ILE A 124 9.92 -0.06 1.26
N PHE A 125 10.86 0.83 0.94
CA PHE A 125 11.94 1.22 1.84
C PHE A 125 11.41 1.66 3.21
N LEU A 126 10.42 2.56 3.24
CA LEU A 126 9.83 3.03 4.50
C LEU A 126 9.18 1.91 5.30
N THR A 127 8.52 0.94 4.66
CA THR A 127 7.94 -0.20 5.39
C THR A 127 9.01 -1.12 5.96
N GLU A 128 10.11 -1.36 5.24
CA GLU A 128 11.25 -2.17 5.72
C GLU A 128 11.93 -1.47 6.92
N GLU A 129 12.27 -0.19 6.76
CA GLU A 129 12.91 0.61 7.82
C GLU A 129 12.03 0.74 9.07
N LEU A 130 10.71 0.96 8.90
CA LEU A 130 9.80 1.05 10.04
C LEU A 130 9.55 -0.31 10.70
N GLU A 131 9.58 -1.41 9.95
CA GLU A 131 9.56 -2.76 10.54
C GLU A 131 10.75 -2.96 11.48
N GLU A 132 11.96 -2.62 11.02
CA GLU A 132 13.17 -2.70 11.84
C GLU A 132 13.12 -1.74 13.04
N TYR A 133 12.71 -0.48 12.81
CA TYR A 133 12.60 0.52 13.87
C TYR A 133 11.61 0.11 14.97
N THR A 134 10.47 -0.49 14.60
CA THR A 134 9.44 -0.90 15.57
C THR A 134 9.78 -2.21 16.29
N ALA A 135 10.60 -3.09 15.71
CA ALA A 135 10.99 -4.35 16.32
C ALA A 135 11.71 -4.19 17.68
N TYR A 136 12.40 -3.06 17.89
CA TYR A 136 13.13 -2.76 19.14
C TYR A 136 12.38 -1.83 20.09
N LYS A 137 11.16 -1.42 19.75
CA LYS A 137 10.37 -0.48 20.56
C LYS A 137 9.16 -1.17 21.16
N ASP A 138 9.07 -1.11 22.49
CA ASP A 138 7.90 -1.60 23.20
C ASP A 138 6.63 -0.87 22.76
N ASN A 139 5.54 -1.62 22.68
CA ASN A 139 4.22 -1.06 22.43
C ASN A 139 4.13 -0.23 21.14
N THR A 140 5.00 -0.51 20.16
CA THR A 140 5.10 0.20 18.89
C THR A 140 4.96 -0.77 17.73
N ASP A 141 4.14 -0.44 16.73
CA ASP A 141 3.86 -1.34 15.60
C ASP A 141 3.73 -0.58 14.28
N LEU A 142 4.03 -1.26 13.17
CA LEU A 142 3.73 -0.79 11.82
C LEU A 142 2.49 -1.51 11.24
N VAL A 143 1.62 -0.77 10.57
CA VAL A 143 0.63 -1.27 9.60
C VAL A 143 0.85 -0.59 8.25
N PHE A 144 0.48 -1.22 7.15
CA PHE A 144 0.63 -0.58 5.84
C PHE A 144 -0.36 -1.11 4.82
N PHE A 145 -0.59 -0.34 3.76
CA PHE A 145 -1.49 -0.72 2.68
C PHE A 145 -0.97 -0.15 1.36
N PHE A 146 -0.75 -1.03 0.39
CA PHE A 146 -0.38 -0.64 -0.96
C PHE A 146 -1.65 -0.56 -1.80
N CYS A 147 -2.09 0.64 -2.15
CA CYS A 147 -3.23 0.78 -3.06
C CYS A 147 -2.83 0.34 -4.47
N SER A 148 -3.81 -0.12 -5.25
CA SER A 148 -3.56 -0.45 -6.65
C SER A 148 -4.81 -0.26 -7.48
N ALA A 149 -4.75 0.55 -8.53
CA ALA A 149 -5.85 0.70 -9.48
C ALA A 149 -6.18 -0.63 -10.21
N GLU A 150 -5.22 -1.56 -10.23
CA GLU A 150 -5.34 -2.86 -10.88
C GLU A 150 -6.10 -3.90 -10.02
N ASP A 151 -6.16 -3.72 -8.70
CA ASP A 151 -6.83 -4.66 -7.79
C ASP A 151 -8.03 -4.01 -7.08
N LYS A 152 -9.24 -4.47 -7.41
CA LYS A 152 -10.50 -4.00 -6.80
C LYS A 152 -10.58 -4.19 -5.28
N ARG A 153 -9.77 -5.07 -4.71
CA ARG A 153 -9.67 -5.26 -3.26
C ARG A 153 -8.77 -4.22 -2.61
N ARG A 154 -8.08 -3.38 -3.40
CA ARG A 154 -7.05 -2.42 -2.97
C ARG A 154 -7.19 -1.02 -3.59
N ASN A 155 -8.32 -0.72 -4.23
CA ASN A 155 -8.56 0.55 -4.92
C ASN A 155 -9.68 1.41 -4.30
N THR A 156 -10.13 1.16 -3.07
CA THR A 156 -11.20 1.95 -2.43
C THR A 156 -10.85 2.37 -1.01
N ALA A 157 -11.41 3.48 -0.54
CA ALA A 157 -11.27 3.89 0.86
C ALA A 157 -11.80 2.83 1.85
N THR A 158 -12.88 2.14 1.49
CA THR A 158 -13.42 1.02 2.28
C THR A 158 -12.39 -0.11 2.40
N ALA A 159 -11.71 -0.46 1.30
CA ALA A 159 -10.64 -1.45 1.32
C ALA A 159 -9.47 -1.03 2.22
N VAL A 160 -9.01 0.22 2.11
CA VAL A 160 -7.97 0.78 2.97
C VAL A 160 -8.37 0.64 4.44
N LEU A 161 -9.57 1.11 4.82
CA LEU A 161 -10.03 1.02 6.21
C LEU A 161 -10.16 -0.42 6.70
N ARG A 162 -10.71 -1.33 5.88
CA ARG A 162 -10.80 -2.76 6.22
C ARG A 162 -9.42 -3.36 6.47
N GLY A 163 -8.47 -3.12 5.57
CA GLY A 163 -7.10 -3.60 5.67
C GLY A 163 -6.39 -3.07 6.92
N LEU A 164 -6.54 -1.78 7.21
CA LEU A 164 -5.96 -1.17 8.41
C LEU A 164 -6.61 -1.71 9.69
N VAL A 165 -7.94 -1.69 9.79
CA VAL A 165 -8.67 -2.22 10.96
C VAL A 165 -8.31 -3.69 11.22
N HIS A 166 -8.22 -4.51 10.16
CA HIS A 166 -7.75 -5.89 10.24
C HIS A 166 -6.35 -5.99 10.88
N GLN A 167 -5.37 -5.24 10.36
CA GLN A 167 -4.00 -5.27 10.86
C GLN A 167 -3.89 -4.74 12.30
N MET A 168 -4.59 -3.64 12.62
CA MET A 168 -4.63 -3.04 13.95
C MET A 168 -5.14 -4.02 15.00
N ILE A 169 -6.27 -4.71 14.71
CA ILE A 169 -6.83 -5.72 15.61
C ILE A 169 -5.93 -6.96 15.69
N THR A 170 -5.25 -7.32 14.61
CA THR A 170 -4.30 -8.45 14.61
C THR A 170 -3.12 -8.20 15.54
N LYS A 171 -2.55 -7.00 15.48
CA LYS A 171 -1.41 -6.59 16.33
C LYS A 171 -1.85 -6.27 17.75
N ARG A 172 -3.06 -5.71 17.92
CA ARG A 172 -3.65 -5.35 19.22
C ARG A 172 -5.01 -6.03 19.43
N PRO A 173 -5.03 -7.35 19.75
CA PRO A 173 -6.26 -8.12 19.89
C PRO A 173 -7.29 -7.52 20.86
N GLN A 174 -6.84 -6.84 21.91
CA GLN A 174 -7.68 -6.14 22.89
C GLN A 174 -8.57 -5.05 22.27
N LEU A 175 -8.20 -4.51 21.11
CA LEU A 175 -8.96 -3.47 20.44
C LEU A 175 -10.18 -4.01 19.68
N VAL A 176 -10.30 -5.34 19.51
CA VAL A 176 -11.43 -5.99 18.82
C VAL A 176 -12.78 -5.63 19.44
N LYS A 177 -12.81 -5.31 20.74
CA LYS A 177 -14.01 -4.84 21.46
C LYS A 177 -14.72 -3.67 20.76
N HIS A 178 -13.98 -2.84 20.02
CA HIS A 178 -14.54 -1.71 19.25
C HIS A 178 -15.20 -2.13 17.95
N ALA A 179 -14.82 -3.29 17.41
CA ALA A 179 -15.37 -3.85 16.18
C ALA A 179 -16.50 -4.85 16.45
N LEU A 180 -16.41 -5.68 17.51
CA LEU A 180 -17.36 -6.77 17.78
C LEU A 180 -18.86 -6.41 17.64
N PRO A 181 -19.37 -5.26 18.14
CA PRO A 181 -20.78 -4.91 18.00
C PRO A 181 -21.29 -4.81 16.56
N TYR A 182 -20.38 -4.59 15.61
CA TYR A 182 -20.65 -4.47 14.19
C TYR A 182 -20.55 -5.83 13.44
N PHE A 183 -20.13 -6.90 14.12
CA PHE A 183 -19.93 -8.24 13.57
C PHE A 183 -20.74 -9.33 14.31
N GLU A 184 -21.76 -8.94 15.09
CA GLU A 184 -22.58 -9.87 15.90
C GLU A 184 -23.42 -10.84 15.05
N THR A 185 -23.90 -10.38 13.88
CA THR A 185 -24.73 -11.17 12.97
C THR A 185 -24.20 -11.10 11.54
N PRO A 186 -24.50 -12.10 10.68
CA PRO A 186 -24.09 -12.08 9.28
C PRO A 186 -24.53 -10.82 8.51
N GLU A 187 -25.74 -10.32 8.78
CA GLU A 187 -26.29 -9.14 8.14
C GLU A 187 -25.52 -7.88 8.55
N ARG A 188 -25.23 -7.74 9.85
CA ARG A 188 -24.40 -6.64 10.37
C ARG A 188 -22.97 -6.71 9.83
N THR A 189 -22.40 -7.90 9.73
CA THR A 189 -21.09 -8.10 9.11
C THR A 189 -21.11 -7.61 7.67
N GLN A 190 -22.06 -8.07 6.85
CA GLN A 190 -22.14 -7.65 5.45
C GLN A 190 -22.32 -6.13 5.31
N GLN A 191 -23.21 -5.52 6.10
CA GLN A 191 -23.41 -4.08 6.12
C GLN A 191 -22.13 -3.33 6.49
N THR A 192 -21.42 -3.81 7.51
CA THR A 192 -20.17 -3.20 7.99
C THR A 192 -19.08 -3.26 6.93
N LEU A 193 -18.91 -4.40 6.26
CA LEU A 193 -17.87 -4.59 5.25
C LEU A 193 -18.06 -3.73 3.99
N LEU A 194 -19.28 -3.26 3.74
CA LEU A 194 -19.63 -2.39 2.61
C LEU A 194 -19.76 -0.92 3.01
N SER A 195 -19.85 -0.62 4.31
CA SER A 195 -20.11 0.73 4.84
C SER A 195 -18.82 1.44 5.24
N PHE A 196 -18.44 2.45 4.45
CA PHE A 196 -17.37 3.37 4.80
C PHE A 196 -17.58 4.00 6.19
N GLU A 197 -18.80 4.44 6.49
CA GLU A 197 -19.12 5.12 7.75
C GLU A 197 -18.90 4.23 8.98
N THR A 198 -19.31 2.97 8.88
CA THR A 198 -19.17 2.00 9.97
C THR A 198 -17.69 1.68 10.20
N LEU A 199 -16.93 1.42 9.13
CA LEU A 199 -15.50 1.15 9.21
C LEU A 199 -14.72 2.37 9.71
N TRP A 200 -15.11 3.58 9.29
CA TRP A 200 -14.51 4.81 9.78
C TRP A 200 -14.73 4.98 11.29
N LEU A 201 -15.94 4.68 11.78
CA LEU A 201 -16.26 4.74 13.20
C LEU A 201 -15.44 3.74 14.01
N ILE A 202 -15.29 2.51 13.52
CA ILE A 202 -14.43 1.49 14.14
C ILE A 202 -12.98 1.98 14.16
N PHE A 203 -12.44 2.38 13.01
CA PHE A 203 -11.07 2.89 12.87
C PHE A 203 -10.80 4.06 13.84
N SER A 204 -11.70 5.03 13.89
CA SER A 204 -11.61 6.20 14.80
C SER A 204 -11.58 5.78 16.27
N LYS A 205 -12.36 4.78 16.66
CA LYS A 205 -12.35 4.23 18.04
C LYS A 205 -11.05 3.48 18.34
N LEU A 206 -10.53 2.71 17.39
CA LEU A 206 -9.26 1.98 17.54
C LEU A 206 -8.11 2.95 17.81
N ILE A 207 -7.99 4.00 17.00
CA ILE A 207 -6.89 4.95 17.14
C ILE A 207 -6.99 5.83 18.40
N ALA A 208 -8.19 5.99 18.94
CA ALA A 208 -8.44 6.79 20.14
C ALA A 208 -8.22 6.00 21.45
N ASP A 209 -8.12 4.67 21.38
CA ASP A 209 -7.89 3.81 22.55
C ASP A 209 -6.43 3.86 22.99
N THR A 210 -6.20 4.04 24.29
CA THR A 210 -4.85 4.12 24.88
C THR A 210 -4.06 2.83 24.71
N LYS A 211 -4.74 1.69 24.54
CA LYS A 211 -4.12 0.38 24.30
C LYS A 211 -3.56 0.21 22.88
N LEU A 212 -3.74 1.20 22.00
CA LEU A 212 -3.09 1.24 20.70
C LEU A 212 -1.56 1.34 20.83
N GLY A 213 -1.06 2.06 21.85
CA GLY A 213 0.35 2.44 21.89
C GLY A 213 0.72 3.35 20.73
N THR A 214 1.93 3.21 20.20
CA THR A 214 2.37 3.93 18.99
C THR A 214 2.18 3.04 17.77
N MET A 215 1.50 3.55 16.75
CA MET A 215 1.26 2.81 15.52
C MET A 215 1.61 3.67 14.32
N PHE A 216 2.61 3.24 13.58
CA PHE A 216 2.96 3.80 12.28
C PHE A 216 2.09 3.19 11.20
N CYS A 217 1.73 3.99 10.21
CA CYS A 217 0.95 3.58 9.06
C CYS A 217 1.58 4.11 7.78
N VAL A 218 1.82 3.25 6.78
CA VAL A 218 2.25 3.67 5.44
C VAL A 218 1.15 3.33 4.42
N LEU A 219 0.69 4.34 3.67
CA LEU A 219 -0.25 4.17 2.56
C LEU A 219 0.44 4.53 1.24
N ASP A 220 0.73 3.53 0.42
CA ASP A 220 1.28 3.74 -0.93
C ASP A 220 0.16 3.85 -1.97
N GLY A 221 0.35 4.73 -2.95
CA GLY A 221 -0.50 4.80 -4.14
C GLY A 221 -1.92 5.26 -3.86
N LEU A 222 -2.15 6.09 -2.83
CA LEU A 222 -3.52 6.51 -2.48
C LEU A 222 -4.25 7.22 -3.65
N ASP A 223 -3.52 7.82 -4.60
CA ASP A 223 -4.05 8.36 -5.85
C ASP A 223 -4.58 7.31 -6.84
N GLU A 224 -4.28 6.03 -6.63
CA GLU A 224 -4.78 4.90 -7.41
C GLU A 224 -6.13 4.37 -6.92
N CYS A 225 -6.65 4.91 -5.81
CA CYS A 225 -8.00 4.60 -5.35
C CYS A 225 -9.07 5.37 -6.15
N GLU A 226 -10.28 4.83 -6.17
CA GLU A 226 -11.45 5.48 -6.77
C GLU A 226 -11.69 6.87 -6.17
N GLU A 227 -11.72 7.88 -7.04
CA GLU A 227 -11.80 9.29 -6.66
C GLU A 227 -13.02 9.58 -5.76
N SER A 228 -14.16 8.95 -6.02
CA SER A 228 -15.39 9.08 -5.23
C SER A 228 -15.17 8.74 -3.76
N THR A 229 -14.37 7.72 -3.47
CA THR A 229 -14.10 7.24 -2.11
C THR A 229 -13.02 8.07 -1.41
N LEU A 230 -11.99 8.49 -2.16
CA LEU A 230 -10.95 9.39 -1.66
C LEU A 230 -11.49 10.75 -1.24
N LYS A 231 -12.53 11.23 -1.94
CA LYS A 231 -13.21 12.48 -1.60
C LYS A 231 -13.84 12.47 -0.20
N VAL A 232 -14.07 11.30 0.37
CA VAL A 232 -14.61 11.16 1.74
C VAL A 232 -13.49 10.84 2.74
N LEU A 233 -12.52 9.99 2.36
CA LEU A 233 -11.45 9.55 3.26
C LEU A 233 -10.48 10.67 3.64
N LEU A 234 -9.95 11.42 2.66
CA LEU A 234 -8.88 12.39 2.89
C LEU A 234 -9.25 13.48 3.90
N PRO A 235 -10.40 14.19 3.79
CA PRO A 235 -10.76 15.22 4.75
C PRO A 235 -10.87 14.69 6.18
N ARG A 236 -11.34 13.44 6.34
CA ARG A 236 -11.48 12.83 7.65
C ARG A 236 -10.14 12.41 8.24
N LEU A 237 -9.22 11.86 7.44
CA LEU A 237 -7.85 11.58 7.88
C LEU A 237 -7.12 12.85 8.30
N ILE A 238 -7.23 13.92 7.51
CA ILE A 238 -6.66 15.23 7.88
C ILE A 238 -7.24 15.68 9.22
N SER A 239 -8.56 15.81 9.33
CA SER A 239 -9.23 16.23 10.56
C SER A 239 -8.86 15.38 11.78
N LEU A 240 -8.66 14.08 11.60
CA LEU A 240 -8.33 13.17 12.70
C LEU A 240 -6.87 13.25 13.15
N LEU A 241 -5.97 13.70 12.26
CA LEU A 241 -4.52 13.67 12.47
C LEU A 241 -3.88 15.06 12.65
N THR A 242 -4.61 16.14 12.33
CA THR A 242 -4.13 17.53 12.49
C THR A 242 -4.77 18.28 13.66
N ILE A 243 -5.91 17.83 14.18
CA ILE A 243 -6.60 18.54 15.26
C ILE A 243 -5.98 18.18 16.62
N GLU A 244 -5.51 19.19 17.36
CA GLU A 244 -4.89 19.13 18.70
C GLU A 244 -5.84 18.72 19.86
N ASN A 245 -6.97 18.06 19.56
CA ASN A 245 -8.04 17.86 20.53
C ASN A 245 -7.82 16.68 21.48
N SER A 246 -6.61 16.43 22.00
CA SER A 246 -6.51 15.62 23.22
C SER A 246 -5.27 15.76 24.09
N PRO A 247 -5.46 15.78 25.42
CA PRO A 247 -4.37 15.72 26.39
C PRO A 247 -3.68 14.34 26.38
N SER A 248 -2.39 14.35 26.03
CA SER A 248 -1.24 13.61 26.60
C SER A 248 -1.38 12.17 27.18
N THR A 249 -2.42 11.40 26.83
CA THR A 249 -2.60 10.01 27.34
C THR A 249 -3.19 9.03 26.31
N LYS A 250 -3.28 9.41 25.04
CA LYS A 250 -3.86 8.58 23.96
C LYS A 250 -2.81 7.81 23.18
N GLY A 251 -3.21 6.70 22.57
CA GLY A 251 -2.40 6.02 21.57
C GLY A 251 -2.04 6.96 20.41
N THR A 252 -0.84 6.79 19.87
CA THR A 252 -0.26 7.65 18.84
C THR A 252 -0.33 6.96 17.49
N PHE A 253 -1.26 7.38 16.63
CA PHE A 253 -1.31 6.92 15.24
C PHE A 253 -0.59 7.91 14.32
N LYS A 254 0.49 7.49 13.66
CA LYS A 254 1.27 8.29 12.71
C LYS A 254 1.10 7.75 11.30
N LEU A 255 0.70 8.59 10.36
CA LEU A 255 0.40 8.20 8.99
C LEU A 255 1.39 8.85 8.01
N ALA A 256 2.03 8.04 7.18
CA ALA A 256 2.73 8.45 5.98
C ALA A 256 1.90 8.06 4.75
N ILE A 257 1.57 9.03 3.91
CA ILE A 257 0.94 8.82 2.61
C ILE A 257 2.02 9.02 1.55
N VAL A 258 2.17 8.06 0.64
CA VAL A 258 3.05 8.17 -0.51
C VAL A 258 2.19 8.11 -1.77
N SER A 259 2.11 9.21 -2.51
CA SER A 259 1.16 9.32 -3.64
C SER A 259 1.64 10.34 -4.68
N ARG A 260 0.96 10.41 -5.82
CA ARG A 260 1.03 11.62 -6.66
C ARG A 260 0.41 12.82 -5.95
N ASP A 261 0.42 13.97 -6.61
CA ASP A 261 -0.16 15.19 -6.07
C ASP A 261 -1.67 15.03 -5.81
N LEU A 262 -2.06 15.16 -4.54
CA LEU A 262 -3.43 15.13 -4.06
C LEU A 262 -3.74 16.52 -3.51
N LEU A 263 -4.45 17.33 -4.31
CA LEU A 263 -4.78 18.74 -3.99
C LEU A 263 -5.28 18.95 -2.56
N ARG A 264 -6.05 17.99 -2.03
CA ARG A 264 -6.67 18.04 -0.70
C ARG A 264 -5.69 17.92 0.47
N LEU A 265 -4.50 17.36 0.25
CA LEU A 265 -3.45 17.26 1.28
C LEU A 265 -2.59 18.54 1.35
N ARG A 266 -2.65 19.40 0.34
CA ARG A 266 -1.82 20.62 0.28
C ARG A 266 -2.15 21.56 1.44
N GLY A 267 -1.13 21.96 2.19
CA GLY A 267 -1.24 22.92 3.30
C GLY A 267 -1.77 22.35 4.61
N CYS A 268 -2.03 21.03 4.67
CA CYS A 268 -2.56 20.37 5.87
C CYS A 268 -1.62 19.30 6.44
N THR A 269 -0.43 19.13 5.86
CA THR A 269 0.48 18.03 6.18
C THR A 269 1.93 18.47 6.18
N MET A 270 2.75 17.75 6.94
CA MET A 270 4.19 17.73 6.68
C MET A 270 4.42 17.11 5.30
N ARG A 271 5.21 17.76 4.45
CA ARG A 271 5.32 17.36 3.03
C ARG A 271 6.77 17.18 2.63
N VAL A 272 7.10 16.00 2.10
CA VAL A 272 8.34 15.73 1.39
C VAL A 272 8.04 15.60 -0.09
N ARG A 273 8.64 16.46 -0.91
CA ARG A 273 8.53 16.40 -2.37
C ARG A 273 9.79 15.73 -2.93
N LEU A 274 9.63 14.55 -3.52
CA LEU A 274 10.70 13.88 -4.27
C LEU A 274 11.20 14.81 -5.38
N ASP A 275 10.26 15.44 -6.08
CA ASP A 275 10.46 16.51 -7.06
C ASP A 275 9.52 17.69 -6.78
N PRO A 276 9.98 18.96 -6.91
CA PRO A 276 11.34 19.35 -7.27
C PRO A 276 12.29 19.47 -6.07
N ASP A 277 11.78 19.43 -4.82
CA ASP A 277 12.55 19.82 -3.63
C ASP A 277 13.75 18.92 -3.33
N ASN A 278 13.72 17.66 -3.76
CA ASN A 278 14.79 16.68 -3.51
C ASN A 278 15.33 16.08 -4.82
N ASP A 279 15.27 16.81 -5.94
CA ASP A 279 15.69 16.33 -7.26
C ASP A 279 17.15 15.85 -7.27
N GLU A 280 18.07 16.50 -6.54
CA GLU A 280 19.46 16.07 -6.41
C GLU A 280 19.59 14.69 -5.74
N LYS A 281 18.82 14.45 -4.67
CA LYS A 281 18.82 13.17 -3.95
C LYS A 281 18.22 12.07 -4.80
N VAL A 282 17.13 12.37 -5.50
CA VAL A 282 16.51 11.45 -6.47
C VAL A 282 17.45 11.18 -7.64
N ALA A 283 18.22 12.16 -8.11
CA ALA A 283 19.21 11.98 -9.16
C ALA A 283 20.34 11.04 -8.72
N SER A 284 20.82 11.14 -7.48
CA SER A 284 21.79 10.19 -6.91
C SER A 284 21.22 8.77 -6.83
N ASP A 285 19.97 8.61 -6.41
CA ASP A 285 19.31 7.29 -6.43
C ASP A 285 19.21 6.72 -7.86
N ILE A 286 18.93 7.57 -8.85
CA ILE A 286 18.88 7.18 -10.26
C ILE A 286 20.26 6.80 -10.79
N GLU A 287 21.32 7.49 -10.40
CA GLU A 287 22.70 7.15 -10.76
C GLU A 287 23.06 5.74 -10.27
N LEU A 288 22.74 5.44 -9.01
CA LEU A 288 22.96 4.10 -8.45
C LEU A 288 22.11 3.04 -9.14
N PHE A 289 20.86 3.36 -9.46
CA PHE A 289 19.97 2.48 -10.23
C PHE A 289 20.50 2.22 -11.64
N VAL A 290 20.92 3.24 -12.37
CA VAL A 290 21.53 3.12 -13.70
C VAL A 290 22.79 2.27 -13.62
N SER A 291 23.67 2.55 -12.66
CA SER A 291 24.92 1.81 -12.48
C SER A 291 24.66 0.31 -12.32
N THR A 292 23.71 -0.04 -11.44
CA THR A 292 23.30 -1.43 -11.17
C THR A 292 22.68 -2.08 -12.40
N ARG A 293 21.79 -1.39 -13.11
CA ARG A 293 21.12 -1.93 -14.30
C ARG A 293 22.08 -2.12 -15.47
N VAL A 294 23.02 -1.20 -15.69
CA VAL A 294 24.01 -1.33 -16.76
C VAL A 294 24.95 -2.51 -16.50
N GLN A 295 25.22 -2.85 -15.24
CA GLN A 295 25.99 -4.04 -14.89
C GLN A 295 25.34 -5.33 -15.42
N GLU A 296 24.02 -5.37 -15.60
CA GLU A 296 23.32 -6.53 -16.19
C GLU A 296 23.73 -6.79 -17.65
N LEU A 297 24.22 -5.77 -18.36
CA LEU A 297 24.69 -5.85 -19.75
C LEU A 297 26.12 -6.40 -19.88
N SER A 298 26.85 -6.57 -18.77
CA SER A 298 28.23 -7.08 -18.75
C SER A 298 28.41 -8.49 -19.32
N LYS A 299 27.31 -9.20 -19.61
CA LYS A 299 27.30 -10.50 -20.29
C LYS A 299 27.65 -10.41 -21.77
N ILE A 300 27.63 -9.21 -22.35
CA ILE A 300 27.96 -8.96 -23.75
C ILE A 300 29.48 -8.92 -23.91
N GLU A 301 29.98 -9.59 -24.93
CA GLU A 301 31.41 -9.59 -25.26
C GLU A 301 31.90 -8.16 -25.51
N ASP A 302 33.13 -7.86 -25.06
CA ASP A 302 33.75 -6.53 -25.13
C ASP A 302 33.03 -5.40 -24.37
N PHE A 303 32.11 -5.71 -23.46
CA PHE A 303 31.49 -4.73 -22.56
C PHE A 303 32.47 -4.33 -21.42
N ASN A 304 33.51 -3.58 -21.78
CA ASN A 304 34.54 -3.12 -20.87
C ASN A 304 34.10 -1.92 -20.01
N GLU A 305 34.96 -1.52 -19.07
CA GLU A 305 34.72 -0.43 -18.12
C GLU A 305 34.49 0.93 -18.79
N ASP A 306 35.24 1.24 -19.84
CA ASP A 306 35.12 2.51 -20.57
C ASP A 306 33.79 2.60 -21.33
N PHE A 307 33.38 1.49 -21.97
CA PHE A 307 32.09 1.40 -22.63
C PHE A 307 30.95 1.48 -21.62
N ARG A 308 31.09 0.79 -20.48
CA ARG A 308 30.13 0.87 -19.37
C ARG A 308 29.91 2.30 -18.89
N ALA A 309 31.00 3.03 -18.63
CA ALA A 309 30.93 4.43 -18.20
C ALA A 309 30.26 5.33 -19.25
N SER A 310 30.52 5.07 -20.53
CA SER A 310 29.92 5.78 -21.65
C SER A 310 28.40 5.54 -21.72
N VAL A 311 27.96 4.28 -21.55
CA VAL A 311 26.54 3.90 -21.51
C VAL A 311 25.84 4.55 -20.31
N GLN A 312 26.43 4.48 -19.12
CA GLN A 312 25.88 5.10 -17.90
C GLN A 312 25.68 6.61 -18.09
N THR A 313 26.71 7.30 -18.61
CA THR A 313 26.65 8.74 -18.88
C THR A 313 25.51 9.08 -19.85
N ALA A 314 25.40 8.35 -20.96
CA ALA A 314 24.37 8.58 -21.96
C ALA A 314 22.94 8.35 -21.43
N LEU A 315 22.74 7.37 -20.54
CA LEU A 315 21.46 7.13 -19.89
C LEU A 315 21.10 8.27 -18.93
N LEU A 316 22.03 8.71 -18.08
CA LEU A 316 21.79 9.75 -17.10
C LEU A 316 21.44 11.09 -17.74
N GLN A 317 22.11 11.46 -18.83
CA GLN A 317 21.83 12.69 -19.58
C GLN A 317 20.41 12.75 -20.17
N ARG A 318 19.79 11.60 -20.45
CA ARG A 318 18.49 11.51 -21.13
C ARG A 318 17.33 11.11 -20.21
N ALA A 319 17.63 10.60 -19.02
CA ALA A 319 16.63 10.13 -18.07
C ALA A 319 15.73 11.22 -17.49
N GLU A 320 16.17 12.49 -17.51
CA GLU A 320 15.45 13.64 -16.95
C GLU A 320 14.90 13.36 -15.54
N GLY A 321 15.75 12.73 -14.71
CA GLY A 321 15.42 12.38 -13.34
C GLY A 321 14.25 11.39 -13.20
N THR A 322 14.07 10.44 -14.13
CA THR A 322 12.96 9.50 -14.11
C THR A 322 13.39 8.03 -14.21
N PHE A 323 13.16 7.24 -13.15
CA PHE A 323 13.46 5.80 -13.12
C PHE A 323 12.72 5.01 -14.20
N LEU A 324 11.47 5.39 -14.48
CA LEU A 324 10.64 4.71 -15.48
C LEU A 324 11.25 4.83 -16.90
N TRP A 325 11.83 5.99 -17.23
CA TRP A 325 12.55 6.17 -18.49
C TRP A 325 13.76 5.25 -18.57
N VAL A 326 14.55 5.16 -17.50
CA VAL A 326 15.71 4.25 -17.43
C VAL A 326 15.27 2.80 -17.60
N GLY A 327 14.18 2.40 -16.95
CA GLY A 327 13.62 1.04 -17.11
C GLY A 327 13.27 0.71 -18.57
N PHE A 328 12.67 1.66 -19.28
CA PHE A 328 12.37 1.53 -20.70
C PHE A 328 13.62 1.49 -21.59
N ALA A 329 14.58 2.37 -21.35
CA ALA A 329 15.86 2.36 -22.04
C ALA A 329 16.56 1.01 -21.85
N MET A 330 16.67 0.54 -20.61
CA MET A 330 17.29 -0.75 -20.27
C MET A 330 16.54 -1.95 -20.88
N TYR A 331 15.21 -1.89 -20.99
CA TYR A 331 14.44 -2.90 -21.71
C TYR A 331 14.85 -2.98 -23.19
N GLU A 332 15.08 -1.84 -23.85
CA GLU A 332 15.56 -1.81 -25.24
C GLU A 332 17.01 -2.31 -25.36
N LEU A 333 17.90 -1.88 -24.45
CA LEU A 333 19.31 -2.29 -24.46
C LEU A 333 19.51 -3.77 -24.15
N SER A 334 18.72 -4.34 -23.25
CA SER A 334 18.80 -5.75 -22.87
C SER A 334 18.49 -6.74 -24.00
N GLN A 335 17.90 -6.26 -25.10
CA GLN A 335 17.60 -7.07 -26.28
C GLN A 335 18.75 -7.11 -27.29
N LYS A 336 19.79 -6.31 -27.07
CA LYS A 336 20.95 -6.20 -27.96
C LYS A 336 22.00 -7.25 -27.62
N ARG A 337 22.79 -7.64 -28.63
CA ARG A 337 23.77 -8.72 -28.53
C ARG A 337 25.21 -8.23 -28.62
N THR A 338 25.44 -7.01 -29.09
CA THR A 338 26.78 -6.45 -29.27
C THR A 338 26.86 -5.03 -28.72
N CYS A 339 28.07 -4.57 -28.36
CA CYS A 339 28.30 -3.19 -27.95
C CYS A 339 27.91 -2.18 -29.04
N SER A 340 28.11 -2.52 -30.32
CA SER A 340 27.69 -1.68 -31.44
C SER A 340 26.16 -1.50 -31.47
N GLU A 341 25.40 -2.59 -31.31
CA GLU A 341 23.93 -2.53 -31.27
C GLU A 341 23.41 -1.76 -30.05
N ILE A 342 24.08 -1.87 -28.89
CA ILE A 342 23.78 -1.07 -27.70
C ILE A 342 23.97 0.41 -28.00
N TRP A 343 25.13 0.77 -28.56
CA TRP A 343 25.47 2.16 -28.81
C TRP A 343 24.53 2.80 -29.84
N GLU A 344 24.24 2.09 -30.93
CA GLU A 344 23.26 2.54 -31.93
C GLU A 344 21.86 2.72 -31.32
N ALA A 345 21.43 1.79 -30.46
CA ALA A 345 20.15 1.92 -29.77
C ALA A 345 20.13 3.14 -28.84
N LEU A 346 21.22 3.34 -28.07
CA LEU A 346 21.40 4.51 -27.22
C LEU A 346 21.33 5.81 -28.02
N GLU A 347 22.06 5.95 -29.13
CA GLU A 347 22.05 7.17 -29.95
C GLU A 347 20.65 7.57 -30.42
N ASN A 348 19.80 6.58 -30.65
CA ASN A 348 18.44 6.78 -31.11
C ASN A 348 17.41 6.98 -29.96
N LEU A 349 17.78 6.73 -28.70
CA LEU A 349 16.88 6.89 -27.56
C LEU A 349 16.60 8.38 -27.29
N PRO A 350 15.32 8.78 -27.19
CA PRO A 350 14.95 10.16 -26.93
C PRO A 350 15.00 10.47 -25.42
N SER A 351 15.21 11.75 -25.07
CA SER A 351 15.18 12.20 -23.68
C SER A 351 13.76 12.32 -23.14
N GLY A 352 13.59 11.94 -21.87
CA GLY A 352 12.34 12.16 -21.14
C GLY A 352 11.20 11.21 -21.49
N LEU A 353 10.23 11.12 -20.57
CA LEU A 353 9.09 10.22 -20.70
C LEU A 353 8.22 10.49 -21.95
N PRO A 354 7.81 11.74 -22.28
CA PRO A 354 6.91 11.97 -23.42
C PRO A 354 7.48 11.47 -24.75
N ALA A 355 8.78 11.67 -24.96
CA ALA A 355 9.42 11.31 -26.21
C ALA A 355 9.68 9.81 -26.32
N ILE A 356 10.04 9.13 -25.21
CA ILE A 356 10.20 7.66 -25.24
C ILE A 356 8.86 6.96 -25.45
N TYR A 357 7.77 7.47 -24.86
CA TYR A 357 6.42 6.98 -25.17
C TYR A 357 6.08 7.15 -26.65
N SER A 358 6.37 8.32 -27.23
CA SER A 358 6.13 8.60 -28.65
C SER A 358 6.90 7.63 -29.55
N ARG A 359 8.19 7.38 -29.25
CA ARG A 359 9.01 6.40 -29.97
C ARG A 359 8.41 5.00 -29.92
N MET A 360 8.01 4.51 -28.74
CA MET A 360 7.42 3.17 -28.60
C MET A 360 6.15 3.01 -29.43
N LEU A 361 5.28 4.02 -29.44
CA LEU A 361 4.06 4.01 -30.24
C LEU A 361 4.35 4.03 -31.75
N LEU A 362 5.39 4.75 -32.18
CA LEU A 362 5.80 4.84 -33.59
C LEU A 362 6.49 3.57 -34.12
N GLN A 363 7.17 2.82 -33.24
CA GLN A 363 7.82 1.55 -33.56
C GLN A 363 6.83 0.43 -33.90
N VAL A 364 5.54 0.57 -33.54
CA VAL A 364 4.50 -0.38 -33.94
C VAL A 364 4.40 -0.42 -35.47
N PRO A 365 4.54 -1.61 -36.12
CA PRO A 365 4.49 -1.73 -37.58
C PRO A 365 3.18 -1.21 -38.15
N ALA A 366 3.25 -0.50 -39.29
CA ALA A 366 2.09 0.18 -39.88
C ALA A 366 0.84 -0.71 -40.02
N ARG A 367 1.02 -1.97 -40.44
CA ARG A 367 -0.05 -2.96 -40.59
C ARG A 367 -0.76 -3.36 -39.29
N GLN A 368 -0.12 -3.12 -38.15
CA GLN A 368 -0.59 -3.54 -36.82
C GLN A 368 -1.03 -2.35 -35.94
N ARG A 369 -0.79 -1.11 -36.39
CA ARG A 369 -1.07 0.12 -35.62
C ARG A 369 -2.52 0.25 -35.22
N GLU A 370 -3.46 -0.06 -36.12
CA GLU A 370 -4.89 0.03 -35.83
C GLU A 370 -5.30 -0.91 -34.68
N GLN A 371 -4.85 -2.16 -34.74
CA GLN A 371 -5.10 -3.14 -33.69
C GLN A 371 -4.42 -2.76 -32.37
N SER A 372 -3.14 -2.36 -32.40
CA SER A 372 -2.42 -1.91 -31.20
C SER A 372 -3.05 -0.66 -30.58
N GLN A 373 -3.53 0.28 -31.40
CA GLN A 373 -4.23 1.46 -30.93
C GLN A 373 -5.56 1.08 -30.28
N ALA A 374 -6.32 0.15 -30.85
CA ALA A 374 -7.55 -0.36 -30.26
C ALA A 374 -7.28 -1.03 -28.90
N ILE A 375 -6.24 -1.86 -28.80
CA ILE A 375 -5.81 -2.50 -27.55
C ILE A 375 -5.46 -1.44 -26.50
N LEU A 376 -4.58 -0.49 -26.84
CA LEU A 376 -4.15 0.55 -25.91
C LEU A 376 -5.33 1.41 -25.42
N ARG A 377 -6.26 1.77 -26.32
CA ARG A 377 -7.47 2.51 -25.94
C ARG A 377 -8.31 1.73 -24.95
N TRP A 378 -8.63 0.47 -25.24
CA TRP A 378 -9.45 -0.37 -24.36
C TRP A 378 -8.80 -0.55 -22.99
N VAL A 379 -7.50 -0.85 -22.94
CA VAL A 379 -6.79 -1.02 -21.66
C VAL A 379 -6.72 0.28 -20.87
N THR A 380 -6.54 1.43 -21.53
CA THR A 380 -6.43 2.74 -20.85
C THR A 380 -7.75 3.22 -20.26
N VAL A 381 -8.88 2.96 -20.93
CA VAL A 381 -10.20 3.44 -20.47
C VAL A 381 -10.94 2.43 -19.60
N ALA A 382 -10.43 1.20 -19.48
CA ALA A 382 -11.07 0.17 -18.68
C ALA A 382 -11.04 0.54 -17.19
N ALA A 383 -12.16 0.30 -16.51
CA ALA A 383 -12.28 0.56 -15.06
C ALA A 383 -11.48 -0.43 -14.19
N ARG A 384 -10.97 -1.52 -14.78
CA ARG A 384 -10.08 -2.51 -14.17
C ARG A 384 -9.24 -3.17 -15.26
N PRO A 385 -8.15 -3.88 -14.91
CA PRO A 385 -7.45 -4.73 -15.87
C PRO A 385 -8.42 -5.64 -16.63
N LEU A 386 -8.22 -5.72 -17.95
CA LEU A 386 -9.05 -6.53 -18.83
C LEU A 386 -8.53 -7.95 -18.84
N GLN A 387 -9.42 -8.92 -18.68
CA GLN A 387 -9.09 -10.31 -18.95
C GLN A 387 -8.74 -10.45 -20.43
N LEU A 388 -7.78 -11.33 -20.75
CA LEU A 388 -7.30 -11.50 -22.12
C LEU A 388 -8.45 -11.83 -23.10
N GLN A 389 -9.43 -12.61 -22.64
CA GLN A 389 -10.62 -12.95 -23.42
C GLN A 389 -11.58 -11.75 -23.64
N GLU A 390 -11.70 -10.86 -22.66
CA GLU A 390 -12.48 -9.62 -22.80
C GLU A 390 -11.83 -8.71 -23.84
N LEU A 391 -10.50 -8.60 -23.81
CA LEU A 391 -9.75 -7.81 -24.78
C LEU A 391 -9.87 -8.39 -26.20
N VAL A 392 -9.84 -9.72 -26.35
CA VAL A 392 -10.10 -10.42 -27.62
C VAL A 392 -11.44 -10.03 -28.19
N ALA A 393 -12.50 -10.09 -27.38
CA ALA A 393 -13.85 -9.75 -27.80
C ALA A 393 -13.98 -8.26 -28.18
N ALA A 394 -13.36 -7.39 -27.39
CA ALA A 394 -13.43 -5.93 -27.58
C ALA A 394 -12.68 -5.44 -28.83
N VAL A 395 -11.59 -6.12 -29.21
CA VAL A 395 -10.74 -5.74 -30.36
C VAL A 395 -11.05 -6.58 -31.60
N GLY A 396 -11.77 -7.69 -31.46
CA GLY A 396 -12.07 -8.61 -32.56
C GLY A 396 -10.84 -9.39 -33.04
N ILE A 397 -9.98 -9.84 -32.11
CA ILE A 397 -8.76 -10.58 -32.45
C ILE A 397 -9.13 -11.98 -32.96
N GLN A 398 -8.64 -12.33 -34.16
CA GLN A 398 -8.88 -13.63 -34.78
C GLN A 398 -7.60 -14.49 -34.81
N GLY A 399 -7.75 -15.77 -34.50
CA GLY A 399 -6.70 -16.78 -34.64
C GLY A 399 -6.80 -17.47 -36.00
N THR A 400 -6.03 -17.04 -36.99
CA THR A 400 -6.08 -17.63 -38.34
C THR A 400 -5.24 -18.91 -38.44
N ARG A 401 -4.01 -18.89 -37.91
CA ARG A 401 -3.07 -20.03 -37.93
C ARG A 401 -2.67 -20.52 -36.53
N MET A 402 -3.24 -19.92 -35.50
CA MET A 402 -2.95 -20.18 -34.10
C MET A 402 -4.22 -19.98 -33.27
N THR A 403 -4.19 -20.38 -32.00
CA THR A 403 -5.32 -20.15 -31.11
C THR A 403 -5.56 -18.65 -30.93
N VAL A 404 -6.82 -18.28 -30.66
CA VAL A 404 -7.19 -16.89 -30.41
C VAL A 404 -6.43 -16.32 -29.20
N GLU A 405 -6.21 -17.14 -28.17
CA GLU A 405 -5.40 -16.75 -27.01
C GLU A 405 -3.95 -16.42 -27.40
N GLN A 406 -3.31 -17.26 -28.22
CA GLN A 406 -1.95 -17.00 -28.70
C GLN A 406 -1.90 -15.71 -29.52
N ALA A 407 -2.83 -15.53 -30.44
CA ALA A 407 -2.92 -14.31 -31.25
C ALA A 407 -3.11 -13.05 -30.39
N ALA A 408 -3.89 -13.15 -29.30
CA ALA A 408 -4.09 -12.08 -28.35
C ALA A 408 -2.83 -11.74 -27.56
N ARG A 409 -2.10 -12.76 -27.08
CA ARG A 409 -0.81 -12.57 -26.41
C ARG A 409 0.19 -11.89 -27.33
N ASP A 410 0.29 -12.33 -28.58
CA ASP A 410 1.16 -11.72 -29.57
C ASP A 410 0.76 -10.26 -29.84
N ALA A 411 -0.55 -9.97 -29.85
CA ALA A 411 -1.06 -8.61 -30.03
C ALA A 411 -0.72 -7.67 -28.87
N VAL A 412 -0.84 -8.14 -27.64
CA VAL A 412 -0.43 -7.38 -26.46
C VAL A 412 1.09 -7.26 -26.39
N ALA A 413 1.83 -8.31 -26.76
CA ALA A 413 3.30 -8.31 -26.76
C ALA A 413 3.88 -7.23 -27.68
N ARG A 414 3.20 -6.89 -28.79
CA ARG A 414 3.59 -5.77 -29.67
C ARG A 414 3.51 -4.40 -29.00
N CYS A 415 2.70 -4.28 -27.95
CA CYS A 415 2.58 -3.06 -27.16
C CYS A 415 3.54 -3.03 -25.96
N ARG A 416 4.44 -4.03 -25.81
CA ARG A 416 5.51 -3.94 -24.81
C ARG A 416 6.50 -2.82 -25.17
N PRO A 417 7.09 -2.13 -24.18
CA PRO A 417 6.94 -2.35 -22.74
C PRO A 417 5.75 -1.60 -22.09
N LEU A 418 4.82 -1.03 -22.86
CA LEU A 418 3.69 -0.25 -22.31
C LEU A 418 2.64 -1.13 -21.62
N LEU A 419 2.46 -2.36 -22.11
CA LEU A 419 1.51 -3.33 -21.58
C LEU A 419 2.21 -4.55 -21.01
N LYS A 420 1.63 -5.08 -19.92
CA LYS A 420 2.00 -6.37 -19.32
C LYS A 420 0.79 -7.30 -19.30
N ILE A 421 1.07 -8.61 -19.28
CA ILE A 421 0.07 -9.64 -19.02
C ILE A 421 0.45 -10.31 -17.69
N GLN A 422 -0.43 -10.26 -16.70
CA GLN A 422 -0.24 -10.89 -15.41
C GLN A 422 -1.50 -11.68 -15.05
N LYS A 423 -1.37 -12.99 -14.76
CA LYS A 423 -2.52 -13.86 -14.40
C LYS A 423 -3.70 -13.78 -15.39
N GLN A 424 -3.43 -13.73 -16.69
CA GLN A 424 -4.42 -13.54 -17.78
C GLN A 424 -5.07 -12.14 -17.87
N GLU A 425 -4.66 -11.19 -17.04
CA GLU A 425 -5.11 -9.81 -17.12
C GLU A 425 -4.08 -8.95 -17.86
N VAL A 426 -4.58 -8.01 -18.66
CA VAL A 426 -3.79 -7.05 -19.42
C VAL A 426 -3.92 -5.68 -18.75
N SER A 427 -2.78 -5.07 -18.44
CA SER A 427 -2.73 -3.74 -17.82
C SER A 427 -1.51 -2.93 -18.26
N LEU A 428 -1.50 -1.64 -17.90
CA LEU A 428 -0.42 -0.71 -18.19
C LEU A 428 0.80 -0.98 -17.27
N VAL A 429 1.99 -0.66 -17.77
CA VAL A 429 3.18 -0.59 -16.93
C VAL A 429 3.26 0.82 -16.31
N HIS A 430 3.26 0.89 -14.96
CA HIS A 430 3.20 2.14 -14.17
C HIS A 430 4.43 2.37 -13.29
#